data_AF-A0A0L8FWM1-F1
#
_entry.id   AF-A0A0L8FWM1-F1
#
_cell.length_a   1.000
_cell.length_b   1.000
_cell.length_c   1.000
_cell.angle_alpha   90.00
_cell.angle_beta   90.00
_cell.angle_gamma   90.00
#
_symmetry.space_group_name_H-M   'P 1'
#
loop_
_entity.id
_entity.type
_entity.pdbx_description
1 polymer ?
#
loop_
_entity_poly.entity_id
_entity_poly.type
_entity_poly.pdbx_seq_one_letter_code
_entity_poly.pdbx_strand_id
1 'polypeptide(L)'
;AGWFIPTDIATEFWSQNIFIDHWRALRLPQVIARFSLNDSLSVLENVMTKRLNQGAEPLCKEKDCVNGFLLGPGCKYLSGGCLILLSSYPEMNYHLLQSQINTLNLPVIVAWIGHYLTDFVRQRAQRGLPVLFYDWWPSPLTLNHNFTQIKFPSCPYDPNPIYCNFKLNQLTKMTSPALSKLAPRAYEAVSRMSFTQEEYADLLQFYSNAKSLRPSIRASKVACSWVKDHEHIWKRWFPKIISTKKRVYLGGLFPLTGPFWTQPGLIQSK
;
A
#
# COMPACT_ATOMS: atom_id res chain seq x y z
N ALA A 1 -7.29 2.08 2.37
CA ALA A 1 -6.70 1.09 1.43
C ALA A 1 -7.79 0.56 0.51
N GLY A 2 -7.47 -0.29 -0.45
CA GLY A 2 -8.44 -0.71 -1.46
C GLY A 2 -7.93 -1.80 -2.37
N TRP A 3 -8.85 -2.47 -3.06
CA TRP A 3 -8.52 -3.24 -4.26
C TRP A 3 -8.75 -2.34 -5.46
N PHE A 4 -7.89 -2.45 -6.45
CA PHE A 4 -7.85 -1.54 -7.59
C PHE A 4 -7.66 -2.30 -8.89
N ILE A 5 -8.25 -1.74 -9.94
CA ILE A 5 -8.13 -2.20 -11.33
C ILE A 5 -7.86 -0.98 -12.23
N PRO A 6 -7.21 -1.17 -13.39
CA PRO A 6 -7.06 -0.11 -14.39
C PRO A 6 -8.41 0.49 -14.80
N THR A 7 -8.51 1.82 -14.82
CA THR A 7 -9.76 2.52 -15.12
C THR A 7 -10.22 2.32 -16.56
N ASP A 8 -9.29 2.24 -17.51
CA ASP A 8 -9.54 1.90 -18.92
C ASP A 8 -10.24 0.54 -19.05
N ILE A 9 -9.75 -0.49 -18.34
CA ILE A 9 -10.38 -1.81 -18.33
C ILE A 9 -11.75 -1.77 -17.63
N ALA A 10 -11.89 -1.00 -16.55
CA ALA A 10 -13.20 -0.79 -15.93
C ALA A 10 -14.21 -0.21 -16.93
N THR A 11 -13.80 0.81 -17.70
CA THR A 11 -14.66 1.43 -18.72
C THR A 11 -15.01 0.48 -19.87
N GLU A 12 -14.09 -0.40 -20.27
CA GLU A 12 -14.34 -1.45 -21.27
C GLU A 12 -15.51 -2.36 -20.84
N PHE A 13 -15.49 -2.84 -19.58
CA PHE A 13 -16.56 -3.68 -19.05
C PHE A 13 -17.87 -2.92 -18.83
N TRP A 14 -17.81 -1.64 -18.41
CA TRP A 14 -18.99 -0.80 -18.26
C TRP A 14 -19.74 -0.62 -19.58
N SER A 15 -19.02 -0.52 -20.71
CA SER A 15 -19.64 -0.45 -22.04
C SER A 15 -20.47 -1.70 -22.39
N GLN A 16 -20.21 -2.80 -21.70
CA GLN A 16 -20.93 -4.08 -21.84
C GLN A 16 -21.94 -4.30 -20.70
N ASN A 17 -22.29 -3.25 -19.94
CA ASN A 17 -23.14 -3.29 -18.75
C ASN A 17 -22.62 -4.21 -17.62
N ILE A 18 -21.30 -4.38 -17.50
CA ILE A 18 -20.66 -5.16 -16.43
C ILE A 18 -19.89 -4.20 -15.52
N PHE A 19 -20.39 -4.00 -14.30
CA PHE A 19 -19.80 -3.08 -13.31
C PHE A 19 -18.72 -3.78 -12.47
N ILE A 20 -17.48 -3.80 -12.99
CA ILE A 20 -16.35 -4.51 -12.35
C ILE A 20 -15.70 -3.75 -11.20
N ASP A 21 -16.17 -2.54 -10.91
CA ASP A 21 -15.84 -1.74 -9.74
C ASP A 21 -16.66 -2.13 -8.49
N HIS A 22 -17.46 -3.20 -8.56
CA HIS A 22 -18.16 -3.77 -7.41
C HIS A 22 -17.69 -5.21 -7.14
N TRP A 23 -17.43 -5.55 -5.87
CA TRP A 23 -16.83 -6.82 -5.47
C TRP A 23 -17.53 -8.08 -6.01
N ARG A 24 -18.87 -8.05 -6.16
CA ARG A 24 -19.64 -9.17 -6.72
C ARG A 24 -19.22 -9.55 -8.14
N ALA A 25 -18.74 -8.59 -8.93
CA ALA A 25 -18.29 -8.83 -10.30
C ALA A 25 -17.04 -9.73 -10.34
N LEU A 26 -16.27 -9.81 -9.25
CA LEU A 26 -15.11 -10.70 -9.11
C LEU A 26 -15.48 -12.20 -9.13
N ARG A 27 -16.76 -12.54 -9.07
CA ARG A 27 -17.24 -13.92 -9.23
C ARG A 27 -17.65 -14.26 -10.67
N LEU A 28 -17.68 -13.29 -11.58
CA LEU A 28 -18.12 -13.51 -12.95
C LEU A 28 -17.01 -14.21 -13.74
N PRO A 29 -17.30 -15.28 -14.51
CA PRO A 29 -16.29 -16.04 -15.25
C PRO A 29 -15.44 -15.18 -16.19
N GLN A 30 -16.05 -14.22 -16.88
CA GLN A 30 -15.37 -13.27 -17.76
C GLN A 30 -14.38 -12.35 -17.02
N VAL A 31 -14.71 -11.94 -15.80
CA VAL A 31 -13.83 -11.12 -14.96
C VAL A 31 -12.69 -11.98 -14.42
N ILE A 32 -13.00 -13.20 -13.95
CA ILE A 32 -12.02 -14.19 -13.50
C ILE A 32 -10.98 -14.46 -14.60
N ALA A 33 -11.45 -14.77 -15.81
CA ALA A 33 -10.56 -15.04 -16.94
C ALA A 33 -9.65 -13.84 -17.24
N ARG A 34 -10.20 -12.62 -17.21
CA ARG A 34 -9.48 -11.37 -17.51
C ARG A 34 -8.35 -11.07 -16.53
N PHE A 35 -8.54 -11.35 -15.24
CA PHE A 35 -7.55 -11.02 -14.19
C PHE A 35 -6.86 -12.26 -13.59
N SER A 36 -6.81 -13.37 -14.33
CA SER A 36 -6.12 -14.60 -13.92
C SER A 36 -4.58 -14.49 -13.98
N LEU A 37 -4.04 -13.50 -14.70
CA LEU A 37 -2.59 -13.29 -14.92
C LEU A 37 -1.84 -14.55 -15.39
N ASN A 38 -2.51 -15.45 -16.12
CA ASN A 38 -1.91 -16.67 -16.66
C ASN A 38 -0.65 -16.39 -17.50
N ASP A 39 -0.60 -15.24 -18.19
CA ASP A 39 0.54 -14.78 -18.99
C ASP A 39 1.79 -14.40 -18.18
N SER A 40 1.65 -14.22 -16.86
CA SER A 40 2.69 -13.70 -15.98
C SER A 40 3.03 -14.62 -14.80
N LEU A 41 2.48 -15.84 -14.75
CA LEU A 41 2.68 -16.75 -13.62
C LEU A 41 4.16 -17.02 -13.31
N SER A 42 4.97 -17.31 -14.34
CA SER A 42 6.41 -17.54 -14.18
C SER A 42 7.17 -16.32 -13.66
N VAL A 43 6.74 -15.11 -14.04
CA VAL A 43 7.32 -13.86 -13.52
C VAL A 43 6.94 -13.69 -12.05
N LEU A 44 5.68 -13.94 -11.70
CA LEU A 44 5.18 -13.87 -10.33
C LEU A 44 5.95 -14.82 -9.41
N GLU A 45 6.09 -16.09 -9.81
CA GLU A 45 6.86 -17.10 -9.06
C GLU A 45 8.28 -16.63 -8.72
N ASN A 46 8.94 -15.95 -9.66
CA ASN A 46 10.27 -15.40 -9.43
C ASN A 46 10.28 -14.24 -8.42
N VAL A 47 9.32 -13.31 -8.50
CA VAL A 47 9.31 -12.09 -7.65
C VAL A 47 8.69 -12.30 -6.26
N MET A 48 7.95 -13.40 -6.06
CA MET A 48 7.41 -13.77 -4.73
C MET A 48 8.42 -14.49 -3.84
N THR A 49 9.66 -14.68 -4.31
CA THR A 49 10.72 -15.27 -3.50
C THR A 49 11.68 -14.20 -3.00
N LYS A 50 12.00 -14.26 -1.71
CA LYS A 50 13.10 -13.52 -1.11
C LYS A 50 14.38 -14.32 -1.34
N ARG A 51 15.29 -13.77 -2.14
CA ARG A 51 16.64 -14.33 -2.27
C ARG A 51 17.44 -14.03 -1.00
N LEU A 52 17.78 -15.09 -0.26
CA LEU A 52 18.66 -15.06 0.90
C LEU A 52 20.00 -15.71 0.53
N ASN A 53 21.04 -15.44 1.32
CA ASN A 53 22.38 -16.04 1.12
C ASN A 53 22.37 -17.58 1.24
N GLN A 54 21.29 -18.18 1.77
CA GLN A 54 21.11 -19.62 1.99
C GLN A 54 20.02 -20.25 1.11
N GLY A 55 19.42 -19.50 0.18
CA GLY A 55 18.37 -20.02 -0.72
C GLY A 55 17.27 -19.00 -1.04
N ALA A 56 16.28 -19.41 -1.83
CA ALA A 56 15.09 -18.63 -2.12
C ALA A 56 13.93 -19.09 -1.24
N GLU A 57 13.34 -18.20 -0.46
CA GLU A 57 12.17 -18.50 0.37
C GLU A 57 10.95 -17.70 -0.13
N PRO A 58 9.73 -18.27 -0.11
CA PRO A 58 8.54 -17.52 -0.46
C PRO A 58 8.27 -16.38 0.53
N LEU A 59 7.69 -15.29 0.03
CA LEU A 59 7.32 -14.14 0.85
C LEU A 59 6.20 -14.48 1.84
N CYS A 60 5.17 -15.22 1.42
CA CYS A 60 4.17 -15.74 2.37
C CYS A 60 4.60 -17.08 2.96
N LYS A 61 4.63 -17.14 4.29
CA LYS A 61 4.97 -18.35 5.07
C LYS A 61 3.84 -18.81 6.00
N GLU A 62 2.68 -18.16 5.93
CA GLU A 62 1.52 -18.51 6.73
C GLU A 62 1.02 -19.90 6.38
N LYS A 63 0.37 -20.57 7.32
CA LYS A 63 -0.10 -21.96 7.19
C LYS A 63 -1.01 -22.20 5.97
N ASP A 64 -1.77 -21.19 5.57
CA ASP A 64 -2.72 -21.29 4.46
C ASP A 64 -2.10 -20.85 3.12
N CYS A 65 -0.79 -20.56 3.11
CA CYS A 65 -0.05 -20.24 1.90
C CYS A 65 0.56 -21.49 1.26
N VAL A 66 0.30 -21.67 -0.04
CA VAL A 66 0.84 -22.76 -0.86
C VAL A 66 1.81 -22.15 -1.86
N ASN A 67 3.09 -22.54 -1.80
CA ASN A 67 4.16 -21.99 -2.64
C ASN A 67 4.24 -20.45 -2.63
N GLY A 68 3.93 -19.82 -1.48
CA GLY A 68 3.93 -18.37 -1.30
C GLY A 68 2.64 -17.65 -1.72
N PHE A 69 1.63 -18.36 -2.21
CA PHE A 69 0.31 -17.81 -2.54
C PHE A 69 -0.72 -18.15 -1.48
N LEU A 70 -1.62 -17.22 -1.15
CA LEU A 70 -2.83 -17.54 -0.41
C LEU A 70 -3.93 -17.94 -1.39
N LEU A 71 -4.45 -19.16 -1.26
CA LEU A 71 -5.54 -19.67 -2.10
C LEU A 71 -6.89 -19.34 -1.47
N GLY A 72 -7.74 -18.62 -2.19
CA GLY A 72 -9.12 -18.36 -1.79
C GLY A 72 -10.07 -19.52 -2.06
N PRO A 73 -11.33 -19.41 -1.63
CA PRO A 73 -12.35 -20.45 -1.85
C PRO A 73 -12.51 -20.84 -3.32
N GLY A 74 -12.48 -22.15 -3.60
CA GLY A 74 -12.62 -22.69 -4.96
C GLY A 74 -11.33 -22.71 -5.78
N CYS A 75 -10.26 -22.07 -5.33
CA CYS A 75 -8.96 -22.07 -6.01
C CYS A 75 -8.16 -23.31 -5.60
N LYS A 76 -7.99 -24.26 -6.52
CA LYS A 76 -7.17 -25.47 -6.29
C LYS A 76 -5.75 -25.34 -6.86
N TYR A 77 -5.60 -24.62 -7.97
CA TYR A 77 -4.35 -24.46 -8.70
C TYR A 77 -4.20 -23.00 -9.13
N LEU A 78 -2.96 -22.58 -9.42
CA LEU A 78 -2.68 -21.24 -9.97
C LEU A 78 -3.27 -21.06 -11.37
N SER A 79 -3.33 -22.14 -12.14
CA SER A 79 -3.94 -22.17 -13.46
C SER A 79 -5.40 -22.62 -13.36
N GLY A 80 -6.31 -21.69 -13.67
CA GLY A 80 -7.72 -21.99 -13.92
C GLY A 80 -8.67 -21.55 -12.80
N GLY A 81 -9.65 -20.72 -13.18
CA GLY A 81 -10.85 -20.46 -12.38
C GLY A 81 -10.72 -19.43 -11.25
N CYS A 82 -9.56 -18.79 -11.07
CA CYS A 82 -9.35 -17.78 -10.05
C CYS A 82 -8.67 -16.51 -10.55
N LEU A 83 -9.00 -15.40 -9.89
CA LEU A 83 -8.37 -14.10 -10.04
C LEU A 83 -7.02 -14.09 -9.31
N ILE A 84 -6.05 -13.31 -9.79
CA ILE A 84 -4.83 -13.04 -9.01
C ILE A 84 -4.86 -11.60 -8.50
N LEU A 85 -4.89 -11.46 -7.17
CA LEU A 85 -4.73 -10.20 -6.45
C LEU A 85 -3.25 -10.01 -6.08
N LEU A 86 -2.63 -8.97 -6.61
CA LEU A 86 -1.27 -8.59 -6.24
C LEU A 86 -1.25 -7.73 -4.99
N SER A 87 -0.31 -7.99 -4.10
CA SER A 87 -0.10 -7.20 -2.88
C SER A 87 1.39 -7.03 -2.60
N SER A 88 1.75 -6.13 -1.68
CA SER A 88 3.14 -5.88 -1.32
C SER A 88 3.66 -6.98 -0.40
N TYR A 89 3.47 -6.85 0.90
CA TYR A 89 4.04 -7.75 1.91
C TYR A 89 2.94 -8.39 2.77
N PRO A 90 3.00 -9.70 3.05
CA PRO A 90 1.98 -10.40 3.82
C PRO A 90 1.84 -9.85 5.24
N GLU A 91 2.93 -9.42 5.86
CA GLU A 91 2.97 -8.83 7.20
C GLU A 91 2.08 -7.59 7.33
N MET A 92 1.74 -6.93 6.22
CA MET A 92 0.94 -5.70 6.21
C MET A 92 -0.55 -5.95 6.07
N ASN A 93 -0.97 -7.06 5.44
CA ASN A 93 -2.37 -7.21 5.02
C ASN A 93 -2.88 -8.65 4.89
N TYR A 94 -2.11 -9.66 5.31
CA TYR A 94 -2.50 -11.07 5.21
C TYR A 94 -3.87 -11.34 5.84
N HIS A 95 -4.05 -11.07 7.14
CA HIS A 95 -5.30 -11.37 7.86
C HIS A 95 -6.51 -10.63 7.28
N LEU A 96 -6.30 -9.38 6.84
CA LEU A 96 -7.33 -8.55 6.23
C LEU A 96 -7.81 -9.15 4.91
N LEU A 97 -6.87 -9.45 4.00
CA LEU A 97 -7.19 -10.03 2.70
C LEU A 97 -7.79 -11.43 2.84
N GLN A 98 -7.23 -12.26 3.71
CA GLN A 98 -7.75 -13.61 4.00
C GLN A 98 -9.20 -13.55 4.49
N SER A 99 -9.47 -12.73 5.51
CA SER A 99 -10.81 -12.60 6.07
C SER A 99 -11.81 -12.07 5.05
N GLN A 100 -11.43 -11.06 4.26
CA GLN A 100 -12.28 -10.48 3.22
C GLN A 100 -12.61 -11.50 2.11
N ILE A 101 -11.59 -12.23 1.62
CA ILE A 101 -11.75 -13.25 0.58
C ILE A 101 -12.66 -14.39 1.06
N ASN A 102 -12.45 -14.89 2.27
CA ASN A 102 -13.23 -16.00 2.82
C ASN A 102 -14.67 -15.58 3.13
N THR A 103 -14.86 -14.44 3.80
CA THR A 103 -16.20 -13.94 4.16
C THR A 103 -17.04 -13.66 2.93
N LEU A 104 -16.43 -13.09 1.89
CA LEU A 104 -17.10 -12.78 0.64
C LEU A 104 -17.00 -13.92 -0.38
N ASN A 105 -16.56 -15.12 0.01
CA ASN A 105 -16.43 -16.31 -0.85
C ASN A 105 -15.92 -15.96 -2.26
N LEU A 106 -14.75 -15.31 -2.32
CA LEU A 106 -14.17 -14.80 -3.56
C LEU A 106 -13.16 -15.81 -4.15
N PRO A 107 -13.26 -16.15 -5.45
CA PRO A 107 -12.31 -17.04 -6.12
C PRO A 107 -11.02 -16.29 -6.48
N VAL A 108 -10.24 -15.94 -5.45
CA VAL A 108 -9.06 -15.08 -5.55
C VAL A 108 -7.84 -15.78 -4.97
N ILE A 109 -6.74 -15.71 -5.70
CA ILE A 109 -5.40 -16.08 -5.24
C ILE A 109 -4.66 -14.79 -4.92
N VAL A 110 -4.04 -14.69 -3.74
CA VAL A 110 -3.22 -13.54 -3.38
C VAL A 110 -1.75 -13.85 -3.60
N ALA A 111 -1.09 -12.98 -4.36
CA ALA A 111 0.34 -13.02 -4.64
C ALA A 111 1.02 -11.80 -4.02
N TRP A 112 1.83 -12.00 -2.98
CA TRP A 112 2.65 -10.95 -2.39
C TRP A 112 3.98 -10.83 -3.12
N ILE A 113 4.18 -9.73 -3.84
CA ILE A 113 5.36 -9.49 -4.69
C ILE A 113 6.28 -8.39 -4.13
N GLY A 114 6.05 -7.99 -2.88
CA GLY A 114 6.89 -7.07 -2.13
C GLY A 114 7.10 -5.72 -2.83
N HIS A 115 8.35 -5.28 -2.87
CA HIS A 115 8.76 -4.03 -3.48
C HIS A 115 8.53 -3.97 -5.00
N TYR A 116 8.29 -5.11 -5.67
CA TYR A 116 8.01 -5.13 -7.11
C TYR A 116 6.59 -4.66 -7.45
N LEU A 117 5.67 -4.58 -6.47
CA LEU A 117 4.26 -4.26 -6.69
C LEU A 117 4.06 -3.02 -7.57
N THR A 118 4.65 -1.89 -7.18
CA THR A 118 4.44 -0.61 -7.84
C THR A 118 4.87 -0.62 -9.30
N ASP A 119 6.04 -1.20 -9.60
CA ASP A 119 6.58 -1.20 -10.95
C ASP A 119 5.90 -2.26 -11.83
N PHE A 120 5.56 -3.43 -11.26
CA PHE A 120 4.82 -4.47 -11.97
C PHE A 120 3.43 -3.97 -12.40
N VAL A 121 2.67 -3.39 -11.48
CA VAL A 121 1.32 -2.85 -11.76
C VAL A 121 1.42 -1.72 -12.80
N ARG A 122 2.38 -0.80 -12.65
CA ARG A 122 2.54 0.32 -13.59
C ARG A 122 2.88 -0.16 -15.00
N GLN A 123 3.80 -1.12 -15.13
CA GLN A 123 4.18 -1.66 -16.44
C GLN A 123 3.00 -2.35 -17.14
N ARG A 124 2.17 -3.11 -16.41
CA ARG A 124 0.97 -3.74 -16.98
C ARG A 124 -0.06 -2.70 -17.40
N ALA A 125 -0.38 -1.75 -16.52
CA ALA A 125 -1.33 -0.69 -16.81
C ALA A 125 -0.91 0.16 -18.02
N GLN A 126 0.38 0.50 -18.15
CA GLN A 126 0.91 1.23 -19.31
C GLN A 126 0.78 0.47 -20.63
N ARG A 127 0.68 -0.86 -20.59
CA ARG A 127 0.47 -1.72 -21.76
C ARG A 127 -1.01 -2.04 -22.01
N GLY A 128 -1.93 -1.44 -21.25
CA GLY A 128 -3.36 -1.78 -21.31
C GLY A 128 -3.67 -3.21 -20.86
N LEU A 129 -2.80 -3.82 -20.05
CA LEU A 129 -2.97 -5.20 -19.58
C LEU A 129 -3.72 -5.25 -18.25
N PRO A 130 -4.58 -6.27 -18.04
CA PRO A 130 -5.31 -6.44 -16.81
C PRO A 130 -4.38 -6.69 -15.63
N VAL A 131 -4.71 -6.06 -14.50
CA VAL A 131 -4.04 -6.23 -13.22
C VAL A 131 -5.02 -5.90 -12.09
N LEU A 132 -5.11 -6.77 -11.09
CA LEU A 132 -5.89 -6.56 -9.88
C LEU A 132 -4.89 -6.49 -8.72
N PHE A 133 -4.95 -5.42 -7.92
CA PHE A 133 -3.98 -5.23 -6.84
C PHE A 133 -4.58 -4.56 -5.60
N TYR A 134 -3.94 -4.79 -4.46
CA TYR A 134 -4.24 -4.16 -3.18
C TYR A 134 -3.21 -3.09 -2.85
N ASP A 135 -3.66 -1.88 -2.50
CA ASP A 135 -2.76 -0.80 -2.04
C ASP A 135 -3.49 0.23 -1.14
N TRP A 136 -2.74 1.16 -0.54
CA TRP A 136 -3.30 2.29 0.18
C TRP A 136 -3.74 3.43 -0.77
N TRP A 137 -4.62 4.31 -0.29
CA TRP A 137 -5.01 5.54 -0.98
C TRP A 137 -4.83 6.74 -0.05
N PRO A 138 -4.14 7.82 -0.49
CA PRO A 138 -3.35 7.91 -1.72
C PRO A 138 -1.99 7.21 -1.57
N SER A 139 -1.52 6.54 -2.62
CA SER A 139 -0.17 5.94 -2.73
C SER A 139 0.56 6.45 -3.97
N PRO A 140 1.90 6.30 -4.05
CA PRO A 140 2.65 6.54 -5.29
C PRO A 140 2.13 5.77 -6.53
N LEU A 141 1.37 4.69 -6.32
CA LEU A 141 0.76 3.91 -7.39
C LEU A 141 -0.64 4.41 -7.73
N THR A 142 -1.45 4.71 -6.72
CA THR A 142 -2.87 5.04 -6.92
C THR A 142 -3.10 6.50 -7.29
N LEU A 143 -2.21 7.42 -6.89
CA LEU A 143 -2.35 8.89 -6.97
C LEU A 143 -2.88 9.44 -8.31
N ASN A 144 -2.46 8.87 -9.44
CA ASN A 144 -2.71 9.44 -10.77
C ASN A 144 -4.14 9.20 -11.31
N HIS A 145 -5.09 8.70 -10.50
CA HIS A 145 -6.47 8.39 -10.91
C HIS A 145 -6.63 7.41 -12.09
N ASN A 146 -5.56 6.73 -12.51
CA ASN A 146 -5.58 5.70 -13.56
C ASN A 146 -6.16 4.36 -13.08
N PHE A 147 -6.60 4.30 -11.83
CA PHE A 147 -7.09 3.10 -11.20
C PHE A 147 -8.43 3.36 -10.54
N THR A 148 -9.38 2.46 -10.79
CA THR A 148 -10.70 2.45 -10.17
C THR A 148 -10.66 1.55 -8.94
N GLN A 149 -11.10 2.07 -7.80
CA GLN A 149 -11.21 1.31 -6.57
C GLN A 149 -12.46 0.42 -6.62
N ILE A 150 -12.30 -0.87 -6.33
CA ILE A 150 -13.41 -1.80 -6.15
C ILE A 150 -14.14 -1.49 -4.85
N LYS A 151 -15.46 -1.37 -4.95
CA LYS A 151 -16.37 -1.13 -3.83
C LYS A 151 -16.74 -2.46 -3.18
N PHE A 152 -16.44 -2.53 -1.89
CA PHE A 152 -16.86 -3.58 -0.98
C PHE A 152 -18.11 -3.14 -0.19
N PRO A 153 -18.84 -4.08 0.44
CA PRO A 153 -20.02 -3.72 1.24
C PRO A 153 -19.69 -2.67 2.30
N SER A 154 -20.65 -1.79 2.58
CA SER A 154 -20.55 -0.86 3.71
C SER A 154 -20.40 -1.62 5.02
N CYS A 155 -19.53 -1.14 5.90
CA CYS A 155 -19.33 -1.73 7.22
C CYS A 155 -20.62 -1.60 8.05
N PRO A 156 -21.20 -2.69 8.59
CA PRO A 156 -22.18 -2.53 9.65
C PRO A 156 -21.53 -1.85 10.86
N TYR A 157 -22.34 -1.34 11.81
CA TYR A 157 -21.91 -0.72 13.08
C TYR A 157 -21.08 -1.61 14.02
N ASP A 158 -20.62 -2.76 13.53
CA ASP A 158 -19.64 -3.60 14.19
C ASP A 158 -18.38 -2.76 14.48
N PRO A 159 -17.79 -2.85 15.69
CA PRO A 159 -16.53 -2.19 15.98
C PRO A 159 -15.37 -2.65 15.06
N ASN A 160 -15.38 -3.90 14.55
CA ASN A 160 -14.28 -4.49 13.77
C ASN A 160 -14.71 -5.31 12.53
N PRO A 161 -15.51 -4.78 11.58
CA PRO A 161 -15.87 -5.53 10.38
C PRO A 161 -14.66 -5.58 9.43
N ILE A 162 -14.09 -6.78 9.28
CA ILE A 162 -12.87 -7.02 8.49
C ILE A 162 -13.19 -7.17 6.97
N TYR A 163 -14.47 -7.36 6.61
CA TYR A 163 -14.92 -7.68 5.25
C TYR A 163 -15.48 -6.50 4.43
N CYS A 164 -15.54 -5.31 5.02
CA CYS A 164 -16.23 -4.16 4.45
C CYS A 164 -15.26 -3.10 3.90
N ASN A 165 -15.82 -2.04 3.34
CA ASN A 165 -15.04 -0.96 2.73
C ASN A 165 -14.04 -0.37 3.73
N PHE A 166 -12.82 -0.13 3.26
CA PHE A 166 -11.72 0.32 4.11
C PHE A 166 -12.06 1.69 4.72
N LYS A 167 -12.00 1.81 6.04
CA LYS A 167 -12.18 3.09 6.74
C LYS A 167 -11.21 4.14 6.18
N LEU A 168 -11.62 5.40 6.20
CA LEU A 168 -10.72 6.53 6.00
C LEU A 168 -9.60 6.43 7.04
N ASN A 169 -8.38 6.17 6.58
CA ASN A 169 -7.22 6.07 7.45
C ASN A 169 -6.84 7.48 7.91
N GLN A 170 -6.79 7.70 9.23
CA GLN A 170 -6.22 8.90 9.82
C GLN A 170 -4.75 8.65 10.15
N LEU A 171 -3.87 9.52 9.67
CA LEU A 171 -2.46 9.51 10.05
C LEU A 171 -2.30 10.27 11.37
N THR A 172 -2.04 9.53 12.44
CA THR A 172 -1.87 10.11 13.79
C THR A 172 -0.40 10.14 14.18
N LYS A 173 0.03 11.25 14.78
CA LYS A 173 1.38 11.39 15.35
C LYS A 173 1.34 10.98 16.82
N MET A 174 2.29 10.15 17.23
CA MET A 174 2.46 9.78 18.63
C MET A 174 3.81 10.32 19.13
N THR A 175 3.82 10.88 20.34
CA THR A 175 5.03 11.45 20.96
C THR A 175 5.23 10.84 22.33
N SER A 176 6.49 10.63 22.72
CA SER A 176 6.79 10.25 24.10
C SER A 176 6.36 11.36 25.07
N PRO A 177 5.85 11.02 26.27
CA PRO A 177 5.51 12.02 27.28
C PRO A 177 6.70 12.94 27.63
N ALA A 178 7.92 12.39 27.57
CA ALA A 178 9.16 13.12 27.85
C ALA A 178 9.43 14.27 26.86
N LEU A 179 8.94 14.18 25.61
CA LEU A 179 9.18 15.22 24.59
C LEU A 179 8.58 16.57 25.02
N SER A 180 7.39 16.56 25.63
CA SER A 180 6.71 17.77 26.13
C SER A 180 7.55 18.50 27.20
N LYS A 181 8.28 17.77 28.03
CA LYS A 181 9.10 18.32 29.13
C LYS A 181 10.50 18.71 28.66
N LEU A 182 11.15 17.84 27.90
CA LEU A 182 12.57 18.00 27.52
C LEU A 182 12.75 18.93 26.33
N ALA A 183 11.82 18.93 25.38
CA ALA A 183 11.89 19.72 24.15
C ALA A 183 10.50 20.30 23.79
N PRO A 184 9.96 21.23 24.60
CA PRO A 184 8.60 21.75 24.43
C PRO A 184 8.35 22.36 23.04
N ARG A 185 9.36 23.05 22.46
CA ARG A 185 9.26 23.60 21.09
C ARG A 185 9.10 22.50 20.02
N ALA A 186 9.81 21.38 20.18
CA ALA A 186 9.70 20.26 19.25
C ALA A 186 8.36 19.53 19.44
N TYR A 187 7.93 19.36 20.69
CA TYR A 187 6.60 18.84 20.99
C TYR A 187 5.50 19.69 20.35
N GLU A 188 5.55 21.01 20.50
CA GLU A 188 4.57 21.92 19.91
C GLU A 188 4.59 21.90 18.38
N ALA A 189 5.77 21.93 17.77
CA ALA A 189 5.92 21.79 16.32
C ALA A 189 5.31 20.49 15.80
N VAL A 190 5.64 19.35 16.42
CA VAL A 190 5.07 18.05 16.05
C VAL A 190 3.56 18.03 16.29
N SER A 191 3.05 18.64 17.36
CA SER A 191 1.63 18.66 17.68
C SER A 191 0.82 19.46 16.66
N ARG A 192 1.34 20.63 16.24
CA ARG A 192 0.71 21.53 15.25
C ARG A 192 0.93 21.12 13.80
N MET A 193 1.97 20.33 13.52
CA MET A 193 2.29 19.86 12.17
C MET A 193 1.11 19.11 11.55
N SER A 194 0.60 19.59 10.44
CA SER A 194 -0.52 18.97 9.74
C SER A 194 -0.31 19.12 8.25
N PHE A 195 -0.83 18.15 7.51
CA PHE A 195 -0.89 18.21 6.06
C PHE A 195 -2.34 18.08 5.64
N THR A 196 -2.77 18.87 4.67
CA THR A 196 -4.01 18.61 3.96
C THR A 196 -3.84 17.39 3.06
N GLN A 197 -4.95 16.85 2.56
CA GLN A 197 -4.93 15.75 1.61
C GLN A 197 -4.17 16.12 0.33
N GLU A 198 -4.32 17.36 -0.13
CA GLU A 198 -3.66 17.92 -1.32
C GLU A 198 -2.16 18.06 -1.10
N GLU A 199 -1.73 18.64 0.02
CA GLU A 199 -0.31 18.77 0.36
C GLU A 199 0.38 17.40 0.47
N TYR A 200 -0.32 16.40 1.00
CA TYR A 200 0.18 15.03 1.06
C TYR A 200 0.25 14.37 -0.33
N ALA A 201 -0.75 14.57 -1.18
CA ALA A 201 -0.76 14.13 -2.56
C ALA A 201 0.43 14.73 -3.35
N ASP A 202 0.70 16.02 -3.18
CA ASP A 202 1.83 16.70 -3.84
C ASP A 202 3.18 16.12 -3.39
N LEU A 203 3.36 15.88 -2.09
CA LEU A 203 4.54 15.20 -1.56
C LEU A 203 4.75 13.82 -2.20
N LEU A 204 3.67 13.04 -2.34
CA LEU A 204 3.72 11.74 -3.02
C LEU A 204 4.01 11.87 -4.51
N GLN A 205 3.50 12.90 -5.18
CA GLN A 205 3.78 13.17 -6.60
C GLN A 205 5.26 13.49 -6.81
N PHE A 206 5.83 14.39 -6.01
CA PHE A 206 7.26 14.71 -6.09
C PHE A 206 8.13 13.48 -5.83
N TYR A 207 7.75 12.65 -4.85
CA TYR A 207 8.42 11.38 -4.59
C TYR A 207 8.28 10.40 -5.77
N SER A 208 7.15 10.40 -6.46
CA SER A 208 6.92 9.54 -7.63
C SER A 208 7.66 10.03 -8.87
N ASN A 209 7.92 11.32 -9.00
CA ASN A 209 8.64 11.90 -10.14
C ASN A 209 10.16 11.73 -10.01
N ALA A 210 10.69 11.72 -8.79
CA ALA A 210 12.12 11.57 -8.53
C ALA A 210 12.64 10.11 -8.58
N LYS A 211 12.07 9.28 -9.48
CA LYS A 211 12.30 7.82 -9.60
C LYS A 211 13.76 7.41 -9.81
N SER A 212 14.58 8.28 -10.40
CA SER A 212 16.00 8.02 -10.63
C SER A 212 16.85 7.98 -9.35
N LEU A 213 16.32 8.48 -8.22
CA LEU A 213 17.04 8.53 -6.94
C LEU A 213 16.72 7.32 -6.06
N ARG A 214 17.71 6.89 -5.27
CA ARG A 214 17.53 5.91 -4.18
C ARG A 214 16.45 6.42 -3.20
N PRO A 215 15.60 5.55 -2.61
CA PRO A 215 14.46 5.95 -1.78
C PRO A 215 14.78 6.96 -0.66
N SER A 216 15.86 6.74 0.09
CA SER A 216 16.26 7.62 1.20
C SER A 216 16.69 9.01 0.73
N ILE A 217 17.49 9.06 -0.34
CA ILE A 217 17.92 10.32 -0.97
C ILE A 217 16.71 11.05 -1.54
N ARG A 218 15.80 10.31 -2.17
CA ARG A 218 14.58 10.84 -2.75
C ARG A 218 13.70 11.50 -1.71
N ALA A 219 13.41 10.81 -0.61
CA ALA A 219 12.60 11.33 0.48
C ALA A 219 13.22 12.60 1.09
N SER A 220 14.53 12.58 1.35
CA SER A 220 15.26 13.75 1.86
C SER A 220 15.19 14.94 0.90
N LYS A 221 15.37 14.71 -0.41
CA LYS A 221 15.30 15.75 -1.43
C LYS A 221 13.89 16.34 -1.56
N VAL A 222 12.86 15.50 -1.56
CA VAL A 222 11.46 15.92 -1.59
C VAL A 222 11.13 16.75 -0.35
N ALA A 223 11.47 16.26 0.84
CA ALA A 223 11.24 17.00 2.09
C ALA A 223 11.97 18.34 2.12
N CYS A 224 13.23 18.39 1.69
CA CYS A 224 14.02 19.63 1.63
C CYS A 224 13.41 20.66 0.67
N SER A 225 12.95 20.21 -0.50
CA SER A 225 12.31 21.09 -1.48
C SER A 225 10.98 21.62 -0.92
N TRP A 226 10.14 20.74 -0.37
CA TRP A 226 8.87 21.12 0.23
C TRP A 226 9.03 22.15 1.35
N VAL A 227 9.99 21.96 2.26
CA VAL A 227 10.26 22.92 3.34
C VAL A 227 10.68 24.29 2.80
N LYS A 228 11.46 24.35 1.72
CA LYS A 228 11.86 25.63 1.12
C LYS A 228 10.65 26.35 0.50
N ASP A 229 9.81 25.61 -0.21
CA ASP A 229 8.72 26.19 -1.01
C ASP A 229 7.47 26.50 -0.17
N HIS A 230 7.30 25.85 0.99
CA HIS A 230 6.09 25.94 1.83
C HIS A 230 6.35 26.63 3.17
N GLU A 231 7.21 27.66 3.17
CA GLU A 231 7.56 28.42 4.37
C GLU A 231 6.33 28.97 5.13
N HIS A 232 5.36 29.47 4.37
CA HIS A 232 4.09 29.98 4.90
C HIS A 232 3.26 28.92 5.65
N ILE A 233 3.45 27.64 5.33
CA ILE A 233 2.76 26.53 6.00
C ILE A 233 3.47 26.18 7.30
N TRP A 234 4.73 25.75 7.21
CA TRP A 234 5.41 25.18 8.38
C TRP A 234 5.78 26.22 9.43
N LYS A 235 5.92 27.51 9.06
CA LYS A 235 6.12 28.58 10.06
C LYS A 235 5.03 28.61 11.12
N ARG A 236 3.78 28.30 10.75
CA ARG A 236 2.63 28.27 11.66
C ARG A 236 2.70 27.13 12.68
N TRP A 237 3.51 26.10 12.40
CA TRP A 237 3.73 24.99 13.33
C TRP A 237 4.63 25.40 14.51
N PHE A 238 5.44 26.46 14.38
CA PHE A 238 6.36 26.88 15.43
C PHE A 238 5.81 28.06 16.27
N PRO A 239 6.05 28.09 17.59
CA PRO A 239 5.77 29.25 18.41
C PRO A 239 6.73 30.42 18.06
N LYS A 240 6.28 31.66 18.31
CA LYS A 240 7.09 32.88 18.11
C LYS A 240 8.23 33.04 19.13
N ILE A 241 8.22 32.27 20.22
CA ILE A 241 9.15 32.44 21.34
C ILE A 241 10.47 31.72 21.08
N ILE A 242 11.58 32.44 21.29
CA ILE A 242 12.94 31.94 21.10
C ILE A 242 13.36 31.18 22.36
N SER A 243 13.39 29.84 22.26
CA SER A 243 14.05 28.96 23.22
C SER A 243 15.33 28.39 22.62
N THR A 244 16.30 28.04 23.49
CA THR A 244 17.59 27.45 23.12
C THR A 244 17.42 26.18 22.29
N LYS A 245 18.25 26.03 21.25
CA LYS A 245 18.21 24.86 20.37
C LYS A 245 18.60 23.61 21.16
N LYS A 246 17.71 22.61 21.20
CA LYS A 246 17.98 21.29 21.77
C LYS A 246 18.03 20.24 20.66
N ARG A 247 18.94 19.27 20.79
CA ARG A 247 19.00 18.13 19.87
C ARG A 247 17.84 17.18 20.18
N VAL A 248 17.11 16.79 19.15
CA VAL A 248 16.01 15.81 19.22
C VAL A 248 16.34 14.65 18.30
N TYR A 249 16.17 13.42 18.78
CA TYR A 249 16.32 12.22 17.98
C TYR A 249 14.94 11.76 17.53
N LEU A 250 14.76 11.67 16.22
CA LEU A 250 13.55 11.11 15.61
C LEU A 250 13.76 9.60 15.43
N GLY A 251 13.24 8.81 16.35
CA GLY A 251 13.12 7.37 16.18
C GLY A 251 11.83 7.07 15.41
N GLY A 252 11.90 6.21 14.40
CA GLY A 252 10.72 5.80 13.67
C GLY A 252 10.96 4.60 12.76
N LEU A 253 9.89 3.83 12.59
CA LEU A 253 9.76 2.90 11.48
C LEU A 253 9.35 3.73 10.27
N PHE A 254 10.33 4.09 9.42
CA PHE A 254 10.09 4.81 8.17
C PHE A 254 10.26 3.90 6.94
N PRO A 255 9.54 2.76 6.83
CA PRO A 255 9.65 1.92 5.66
C PRO A 255 8.92 2.58 4.49
N LEU A 256 9.60 3.45 3.74
CA LEU A 256 9.13 3.89 2.43
C LEU A 256 9.04 2.72 1.42
N THR A 257 9.58 1.55 1.78
CA THR A 257 9.70 0.34 0.94
C THR A 257 9.25 -0.94 1.68
N GLY A 258 8.42 -0.84 2.73
CA GLY A 258 7.96 -2.01 3.51
C GLY A 258 8.94 -2.47 4.60
N PRO A 259 8.63 -3.56 5.33
CA PRO A 259 9.17 -3.90 6.65
C PRO A 259 10.70 -4.14 6.73
N PHE A 260 11.42 -4.07 5.61
CA PHE A 260 12.85 -4.40 5.53
C PHE A 260 13.79 -3.21 5.77
N TRP A 261 13.33 -2.16 6.44
CA TRP A 261 14.21 -1.04 6.83
C TRP A 261 14.98 -1.38 8.11
N THR A 262 16.30 -1.52 8.02
CA THR A 262 17.19 -1.68 9.17
C THR A 262 17.76 -0.33 9.60
N GLN A 263 17.51 0.03 10.86
CA GLN A 263 18.18 1.14 11.55
C GLN A 263 18.78 0.62 12.86
N PRO A 264 19.85 1.25 13.37
CA PRO A 264 20.32 1.00 14.74
C PRO A 264 19.15 1.17 15.72
N GLY A 265 18.86 0.13 16.51
CA GLY A 265 17.76 0.11 17.49
C GLY A 265 16.48 -0.62 17.06
N LEU A 266 16.41 -1.14 15.82
CA LEU A 266 15.33 -2.03 15.39
C LEU A 266 15.76 -3.49 15.53
N ILE A 267 15.12 -4.23 16.44
CA ILE A 267 15.26 -5.68 16.54
C ILE A 267 14.33 -6.30 15.49
N GLN A 268 14.88 -7.03 14.52
CA GLN A 268 14.06 -7.87 13.64
C GLN A 268 13.40 -8.95 14.51
N SER A 269 12.07 -8.99 14.57
CA SER A 269 11.41 -10.12 15.20
C SER A 269 11.76 -11.37 14.39
N LYS A 270 12.23 -12.40 15.09
CA LYS A 270 12.43 -13.73 14.52
C LYS A 270 11.09 -14.37 14.22
#